data_AF-A0A819Y561-F1
#
_entry.id   AF-A0A819Y561-F1
#
_cell.length_a   1.000
_cell.length_b   1.000
_cell.length_c   1.000
_cell.angle_alpha   90.00
_cell.angle_beta   90.00
_cell.angle_gamma   90.00
#
_symmetry.space_group_name_H-M   'P 1'
#
loop_
_entity.id
_entity.type
_entity.pdbx_description
1 polymer ?
#
loop_
_entity_poly.entity_id
_entity_poly.type
_entity_poly.pdbx_seq_one_letter_code
_entity_poly.pdbx_strand_id
1 'polypeptide(L)'
;MAQHLICSQYYSYCQETTSVNFKILGESSLFAILQACAASTRKSMAGIDNYAANGFTGFDNLKKKCDELAVFHVSIDKVVQLQKTLQKCRNYIKIDYKTHMSNSSTIADHCSVFGLSDSKDNDWNEECDHTHTDKCEDCCLLDNTLAEIELILKDNDEMTEDIRLRHLTLFNQQRNLLYEWKKTSTKTFCHVFNNCLQNSSTVISILEDVLKRIKFDHPEVETAYIRCDNAGCYHDSETLLAVKALFDSTGIFIRRIDFSEPQTGVNALHIG
;
A
#
# COMPACT_ATOMS: atom_id res chain seq x y z
N MET A 1 -12.97 -3.16 -28.50
CA MET A 1 -11.60 -3.08 -29.07
C MET A 1 -10.56 -3.81 -28.24
N ALA A 2 -10.47 -3.62 -26.91
CA ALA A 2 -9.44 -4.27 -26.08
C ALA A 2 -9.49 -5.81 -26.05
N GLN A 3 -10.67 -6.43 -25.93
CA GLN A 3 -10.81 -7.90 -25.84
C GLN A 3 -10.30 -8.64 -27.07
N HIS A 4 -10.55 -8.10 -28.27
CA HIS A 4 -10.09 -8.70 -29.52
C HIS A 4 -8.57 -8.60 -29.69
N LEU A 5 -7.94 -7.55 -29.14
CA LEU A 5 -6.49 -7.41 -29.12
C LEU A 5 -5.86 -8.46 -28.19
N ILE A 6 -6.42 -8.65 -26.99
CA ILE A 6 -5.97 -9.66 -26.01
C ILE A 6 -6.08 -11.07 -26.60
N CYS A 7 -7.18 -11.40 -27.29
CA CYS A 7 -7.32 -12.68 -27.99
C CYS A 7 -6.24 -12.87 -29.06
N SER A 8 -5.97 -11.83 -29.87
CA SER A 8 -4.91 -11.89 -30.90
C SER A 8 -3.53 -12.12 -30.30
N GLN A 9 -3.21 -11.44 -29.19
CA GLN A 9 -1.93 -11.59 -28.50
C GLN A 9 -1.79 -12.98 -27.86
N TYR A 10 -2.86 -13.53 -27.27
CA TYR A 10 -2.87 -14.90 -26.77
C TYR A 10 -2.54 -15.91 -27.89
N TYR A 11 -3.11 -15.73 -29.09
CA TYR A 11 -2.82 -16.59 -30.23
C TYR A 11 -1.37 -16.46 -30.70
N SER A 12 -0.84 -15.25 -30.82
CA SER A 12 0.56 -15.00 -31.17
C SER A 12 1.50 -15.65 -30.16
N TYR A 13 1.25 -15.45 -28.86
CA TYR A 13 2.03 -16.06 -27.80
C TYR A 13 2.01 -17.59 -27.88
N CYS A 14 0.83 -18.20 -28.08
CA CYS A 14 0.73 -19.66 -28.21
C CYS A 14 1.53 -20.17 -29.42
N GLN A 15 1.50 -19.46 -30.54
CA GLN A 15 2.29 -19.82 -31.72
C GLN A 15 3.80 -19.76 -31.48
N GLU A 16 4.25 -18.79 -30.68
CA GLU A 16 5.68 -18.55 -30.43
C GLU A 16 6.26 -19.43 -29.32
N THR A 17 5.45 -19.84 -28.35
CA THR A 17 5.97 -20.40 -27.08
C THR A 17 5.50 -21.81 -26.75
N THR A 18 4.46 -22.33 -27.42
CA THR A 18 3.87 -23.61 -27.03
C THR A 18 4.22 -24.76 -27.97
N SER A 19 4.41 -25.95 -27.39
CA SER A 19 4.70 -27.18 -28.14
C SER A 19 3.52 -27.63 -29.02
N VAL A 20 3.78 -28.46 -30.04
CA VAL A 20 2.80 -28.95 -31.03
C VAL A 20 1.55 -29.61 -30.40
N ASN A 21 1.64 -30.08 -29.15
CA ASN A 21 0.54 -30.73 -28.45
C ASN A 21 -0.27 -29.79 -27.54
N PHE A 22 0.04 -28.49 -27.51
CA PHE A 22 -0.72 -27.52 -26.73
C PHE A 22 -2.04 -27.18 -27.41
N LYS A 23 -3.16 -27.49 -26.75
CA LYS A 23 -4.49 -27.21 -27.28
C LYS A 23 -4.86 -25.76 -26.99
N ILE A 24 -4.74 -24.93 -28.02
CA ILE A 24 -5.11 -23.52 -27.98
C ILE A 24 -6.62 -23.37 -27.73
N LEU A 25 -6.99 -22.43 -26.85
CA LEU A 25 -8.39 -22.12 -26.58
C LEU A 25 -9.09 -21.49 -27.78
N GLY A 26 -10.35 -21.87 -27.98
CA GLY A 26 -11.21 -21.27 -29.00
C GLY A 26 -11.58 -19.84 -28.64
N GLU A 27 -11.80 -19.01 -29.66
CA GLU A 27 -12.07 -17.57 -29.49
C GLU A 27 -13.30 -17.34 -28.61
N SER A 28 -14.35 -18.14 -28.77
CA SER A 28 -15.56 -18.11 -27.93
C SER A 28 -15.27 -18.41 -26.45
N SER A 29 -14.35 -19.33 -26.16
CA SER A 29 -13.92 -19.63 -24.79
C SER A 29 -13.10 -18.50 -24.19
N LEU A 30 -12.20 -17.89 -24.97
CA LEU A 30 -11.43 -16.72 -24.54
C LEU A 30 -12.35 -15.54 -24.25
N PHE A 31 -13.32 -15.27 -25.13
CA PHE A 31 -14.31 -14.21 -24.90
C PHE A 31 -15.16 -14.48 -23.66
N ALA A 32 -15.58 -15.72 -23.42
CA ALA A 32 -16.30 -16.09 -22.20
C ALA A 32 -15.46 -15.85 -20.93
N ILE A 33 -14.16 -16.18 -20.97
CA ILE A 33 -13.22 -15.90 -19.88
C ILE A 33 -13.08 -14.38 -19.68
N LEU A 34 -12.82 -13.61 -20.74
CA LEU A 34 -12.66 -12.16 -20.66
C LEU A 34 -13.94 -11.44 -20.20
N GLN A 35 -15.12 -12.03 -20.47
CA GLN A 35 -16.40 -11.51 -20.02
C GLN A 35 -16.68 -11.84 -18.55
N ALA A 36 -16.26 -13.02 -18.08
CA ALA A 36 -16.28 -13.37 -16.66
C ALA A 36 -15.24 -12.57 -15.85
N CYS A 37 -14.10 -12.25 -16.46
CA CYS A 37 -13.01 -11.46 -15.88
C CYS A 37 -13.09 -9.97 -16.25
N ALA A 38 -14.29 -9.44 -16.53
CA ALA A 38 -14.46 -8.08 -17.01
C ALA A 38 -13.71 -7.06 -16.14
N ALA A 39 -12.82 -6.29 -16.78
CA ALA A 39 -12.03 -5.26 -16.12
C ALA A 39 -12.96 -4.24 -15.47
N SER A 40 -13.02 -4.23 -14.13
CA SER A 40 -13.76 -3.22 -13.39
C SER A 40 -12.94 -1.93 -13.33
N THR A 41 -13.48 -0.82 -13.82
CA THR A 41 -12.91 0.51 -13.56
C THR A 41 -13.14 0.86 -12.09
N ARG A 42 -12.13 0.66 -11.25
CA ARG A 42 -12.15 1.15 -9.86
C ARG A 42 -11.65 2.60 -9.83
N LYS A 43 -12.39 3.46 -9.12
CA LYS A 43 -11.92 4.81 -8.76
C LYS A 43 -10.58 4.65 -8.03
N SER A 44 -9.57 5.39 -8.49
CA SER A 44 -8.18 5.33 -8.02
C SER A 44 -8.06 5.03 -6.51
N MET A 45 -7.64 3.82 -6.16
CA MET A 45 -7.17 3.55 -4.79
C MET A 45 -5.81 4.24 -4.66
N ALA A 46 -5.51 4.94 -3.56
CA ALA A 46 -4.25 5.66 -3.43
C ALA A 46 -3.02 4.74 -3.69
N GLY A 47 -2.03 5.22 -4.45
CA GLY A 47 -0.76 4.51 -4.65
C GLY A 47 0.07 4.48 -3.36
N ILE A 48 1.07 3.60 -3.27
CA ILE A 48 1.89 3.46 -2.06
C ILE A 48 2.58 4.78 -1.67
N ASP A 49 3.13 5.50 -2.65
CA ASP A 49 3.76 6.81 -2.43
C ASP A 49 2.77 7.86 -1.93
N ASN A 50 1.47 7.71 -2.25
CA ASN A 50 0.45 8.59 -1.72
C ASN A 50 0.33 8.42 -0.21
N TYR A 51 0.49 7.22 0.38
CA TYR A 51 0.41 7.07 1.84
C TYR A 51 1.53 7.80 2.56
N ALA A 52 2.78 7.66 2.10
CA ALA A 52 3.90 8.38 2.68
C ALA A 52 3.76 9.90 2.50
N ALA A 53 3.47 10.36 1.27
CA ALA A 53 3.27 11.78 0.98
C ALA A 53 2.08 12.38 1.76
N ASN A 54 0.97 11.63 1.87
CA ASN A 54 -0.18 12.02 2.67
C ASN A 54 0.14 12.04 4.16
N GLY A 55 0.89 11.07 4.67
CA GLY A 55 1.36 11.05 6.05
C GLY A 55 2.24 12.26 6.36
N PHE A 56 3.19 12.59 5.47
CA PHE A 56 4.00 13.81 5.57
C PHE A 56 3.15 15.08 5.61
N THR A 57 2.21 15.19 4.67
CA THR A 57 1.27 16.31 4.59
C THR A 57 0.40 16.41 5.83
N GLY A 58 -0.08 15.28 6.35
CA GLY A 58 -0.86 15.19 7.58
C GLY A 58 -0.10 15.73 8.78
N PHE A 59 1.19 15.38 8.94
CA PHE A 59 2.04 15.91 10.00
C PHE A 59 2.26 17.41 9.86
N ASP A 60 2.55 17.90 8.65
CA ASP A 60 2.74 19.33 8.40
C ASP A 60 1.45 20.13 8.68
N ASN A 61 0.29 19.58 8.32
CA ASN A 61 -1.01 20.19 8.62
C ASN A 61 -1.34 20.16 10.12
N LEU A 62 -1.01 19.09 10.84
CA LEU A 62 -1.18 19.03 12.30
C LEU A 62 -0.31 20.06 13.02
N LYS A 63 0.92 20.28 12.54
CA LYS A 63 1.79 21.34 13.08
C LYS A 63 1.22 22.74 12.86
N LYS A 64 0.72 23.02 11.65
CA LYS A 64 0.02 24.28 11.35
C LYS A 64 -1.22 24.43 12.23
N LYS A 65 -1.97 23.34 12.45
CA LYS A 65 -3.11 23.34 13.37
C LYS A 65 -2.70 23.69 14.79
N CYS A 66 -1.53 23.22 15.25
CA CYS A 66 -0.99 23.62 16.55
C CYS A 66 -0.66 25.12 16.59
N ASP A 67 -0.17 25.73 15.51
CA ASP A 67 0.03 27.18 15.45
C ASP A 67 -1.29 27.94 15.61
N GLU A 68 -2.35 27.45 14.98
CA GLU A 68 -3.70 28.04 15.11
C GLU A 68 -4.25 27.95 16.54
N LEU A 69 -3.83 26.97 17.35
CA LEU A 69 -4.25 26.85 18.75
C LEU A 69 -3.77 28.04 19.60
N ALA A 70 -2.66 28.70 19.22
CA ALA A 70 -2.19 29.89 19.92
C ALA A 70 -3.21 31.05 19.86
N VAL A 71 -4.03 31.10 18.80
CA VAL A 71 -5.13 32.08 18.67
C VAL A 71 -6.24 31.82 19.69
N PHE A 72 -6.39 30.57 20.14
CA PHE A 72 -7.39 30.15 21.12
C PHE A 72 -6.81 30.01 22.53
N HIS A 73 -5.88 30.91 22.90
CA HIS A 73 -5.29 31.03 24.23
C HIS A 73 -4.50 29.81 24.74
N VAL A 74 -4.13 28.88 23.85
CA VAL A 74 -3.17 27.82 24.21
C VAL A 74 -1.78 28.43 24.32
N SER A 75 -1.07 28.15 25.43
CA SER A 75 0.27 28.71 25.67
C SER A 75 1.24 28.36 24.54
N ILE A 76 2.10 29.31 24.20
CA ILE A 76 3.14 29.14 23.16
C ILE A 76 4.06 27.95 23.50
N ASP A 77 4.42 27.79 24.77
CA ASP A 77 5.24 26.66 25.23
C ASP A 77 4.58 25.31 24.93
N LYS A 78 3.26 25.21 25.13
CA LYS A 78 2.50 24.01 24.81
C LYS A 78 2.45 23.75 23.31
N VAL A 79 2.21 24.78 22.50
CA VAL A 79 2.22 24.68 21.03
C VAL A 79 3.58 24.18 20.53
N VAL A 80 4.67 24.78 21.01
CA VAL A 80 6.05 24.37 20.66
C VAL A 80 6.33 22.93 21.08
N GLN A 81 5.87 22.52 22.27
CA GLN A 81 6.03 21.15 22.74
C GLN A 81 5.28 20.14 21.86
N LEU A 82 4.02 20.41 21.51
CA LEU A 82 3.22 19.55 20.62
C LEU A 82 3.90 19.42 19.25
N GLN A 83 4.37 20.51 18.66
CA GLN A 83 5.06 20.49 17.37
C GLN A 83 6.36 19.69 17.39
N LYS A 84 7.15 19.81 18.47
CA LYS A 84 8.37 19.02 18.66
C LYS A 84 8.04 17.53 18.79
N THR A 85 7.02 17.18 19.58
CA THR A 85 6.59 15.79 19.72
C THR A 85 6.06 15.23 18.41
N LEU A 86 5.23 15.97 17.65
CA LEU A 86 4.78 15.56 16.32
C LEU A 86 5.95 15.33 15.35
N GLN A 87 7.01 16.15 15.42
CA GLN A 87 8.22 15.91 14.63
C GLN A 87 8.95 14.64 15.06
N LYS A 88 9.02 14.35 16.36
CA LYS A 88 9.60 13.10 16.87
C LYS A 88 8.79 11.89 16.35
N CYS A 89 7.47 11.93 16.45
CA CYS A 89 6.59 10.86 15.95
C CYS A 89 6.75 10.65 14.44
N ARG A 90 6.84 11.73 13.66
CA ARG A 90 7.10 11.66 12.22
C ARG A 90 8.41 10.95 11.89
N ASN A 91 9.47 11.25 12.64
CA ASN A 91 10.78 10.62 12.44
C ASN A 91 10.74 9.14 12.81
N TYR A 92 10.08 8.81 13.92
CA TYR A 92 9.88 7.43 14.36
C TYR A 92 9.18 6.59 13.28
N ILE A 93 8.02 7.03 12.76
CA ILE A 93 7.30 6.30 11.69
C ILE A 93 8.17 6.14 10.45
N LYS A 94 8.91 7.18 10.07
CA LYS A 94 9.74 7.18 8.86
C LYS A 94 10.94 6.24 8.94
N ILE A 95 11.60 6.16 10.10
CA ILE A 95 12.94 5.57 10.21
C ILE A 95 12.89 4.25 10.99
N ASP A 96 12.28 4.28 12.17
CA ASP A 96 12.45 3.24 13.20
C ASP A 96 11.26 2.29 13.28
N TYR A 97 10.04 2.75 12.97
CA TYR A 97 8.83 1.93 13.13
C TYR A 97 8.94 0.57 12.41
N LYS A 98 9.47 0.56 11.18
CA LYS A 98 9.68 -0.66 10.40
C LYS A 98 10.67 -1.64 11.02
N THR A 99 11.60 -1.18 11.86
CA THR A 99 12.57 -2.07 12.52
C THR A 99 11.98 -2.76 13.74
N HIS A 100 10.85 -2.26 14.24
CA HIS A 100 10.12 -2.85 15.35
C HIS A 100 9.13 -3.94 14.87
N MET A 101 8.80 -3.98 13.57
CA MET A 101 7.83 -4.93 13.02
C MET A 101 8.35 -6.37 13.05
N SER A 102 7.51 -7.30 13.53
CA SER A 102 7.77 -8.74 13.60
C SER A 102 6.45 -9.52 13.49
N ASN A 103 6.50 -10.78 13.08
CA ASN A 103 5.32 -11.67 13.05
C ASN A 103 4.93 -12.24 14.43
N SER A 104 5.78 -12.06 15.44
CA SER A 104 5.64 -12.65 16.78
C SER A 104 5.72 -11.60 17.89
N SER A 105 5.45 -10.35 17.54
CA SER A 105 5.49 -9.24 18.49
C SER A 105 4.31 -9.29 19.47
N THR A 106 4.59 -9.20 20.77
CA THR A 106 3.57 -9.02 21.82
C THR A 106 2.97 -7.60 21.86
N ILE A 107 3.45 -6.70 21.00
CA ILE A 107 2.91 -5.35 20.78
C ILE A 107 2.10 -5.36 19.48
N ALA A 108 0.80 -5.05 19.57
CA ALA A 108 -0.14 -5.08 18.45
C ALA A 108 0.33 -4.24 17.24
N ASP A 109 0.79 -3.02 17.49
CA ASP A 109 1.30 -2.12 16.44
C ASP A 109 2.52 -2.68 15.70
N HIS A 110 3.29 -3.55 16.35
CA HIS A 110 4.51 -4.13 15.81
C HIS A 110 4.28 -5.52 15.22
N CYS A 111 3.11 -6.13 15.46
CA CYS A 111 2.79 -7.43 14.92
C CYS A 111 2.28 -7.29 13.49
N SER A 112 3.04 -7.77 12.51
CA SER A 112 2.64 -7.69 11.11
C SER A 112 1.39 -8.53 10.80
N VAL A 113 1.26 -9.69 11.44
CA VAL A 113 0.10 -10.58 11.31
C VAL A 113 -1.15 -9.85 11.81
N PHE A 114 -1.10 -9.31 13.03
CA PHE A 114 -2.22 -8.58 13.61
C PHE A 114 -2.53 -7.26 12.87
N GLY A 115 -1.49 -6.50 12.51
CA GLY A 115 -1.64 -5.18 11.91
C GLY A 115 -2.14 -5.20 10.47
N LEU A 116 -1.93 -6.30 9.74
CA LEU A 116 -2.40 -6.50 8.36
C LEU A 116 -3.67 -7.36 8.27
N SER A 117 -4.08 -8.01 9.36
CA SER A 117 -5.28 -8.84 9.37
C SER A 117 -6.57 -8.00 9.24
N ASP A 118 -7.46 -8.38 8.33
CA ASP A 118 -8.80 -7.81 8.19
C ASP A 118 -9.89 -8.82 8.55
N SER A 119 -10.48 -8.65 9.73
CA SER A 119 -11.62 -9.43 10.21
C SER A 119 -12.83 -9.48 9.27
N LYS A 120 -12.93 -8.57 8.29
CA LYS A 120 -14.05 -8.48 7.34
C LYS A 120 -13.76 -9.15 6.00
N ASP A 121 -12.51 -9.50 5.73
CA ASP A 121 -12.11 -10.15 4.49
C ASP A 121 -11.43 -11.47 4.82
N ASN A 122 -12.09 -12.59 4.50
CA ASN A 122 -11.59 -13.93 4.82
C ASN A 122 -10.23 -14.23 4.16
N ASP A 123 -9.91 -13.57 3.04
CA ASP A 123 -8.60 -13.76 2.39
C ASP A 123 -7.47 -13.04 3.15
N TRP A 124 -7.80 -12.11 4.05
CA TRP A 124 -6.86 -11.29 4.81
C TRP A 124 -7.02 -11.46 6.32
N ASN A 125 -7.80 -12.45 6.78
CA ASN A 125 -8.06 -12.67 8.20
C ASN A 125 -7.08 -13.69 8.77
N GLU A 126 -5.89 -13.22 9.15
CA GLU A 126 -4.90 -14.02 9.85
C GLU A 126 -5.04 -13.92 11.38
N GLU A 127 -4.91 -15.06 12.06
CA GLU A 127 -4.92 -15.15 13.52
C GLU A 127 -3.50 -15.30 14.08
N CYS A 128 -3.22 -14.59 15.17
CA CYS A 128 -1.95 -14.73 15.90
C CYS A 128 -2.02 -15.88 16.90
N ASP A 129 -0.91 -16.61 17.05
CA ASP A 129 -0.70 -17.64 18.08
C ASP A 129 -0.23 -17.07 19.44
N HIS A 130 -0.11 -15.75 19.53
CA HIS A 130 0.36 -15.01 20.69
C HIS A 130 -0.61 -13.87 21.08
N THR A 131 -0.39 -13.27 22.24
CA THR A 131 -1.25 -12.20 22.78
C THR A 131 -0.57 -10.84 22.70
N HIS A 132 -1.34 -9.81 22.34
CA HIS A 132 -0.85 -8.43 22.24
C HIS A 132 -1.07 -7.64 23.53
N THR A 133 -0.29 -7.95 24.57
CA THR A 133 -0.46 -7.33 25.91
C THR A 133 0.46 -6.14 26.15
N ASP A 134 1.56 -6.05 25.41
CA ASP A 134 2.58 -5.02 25.61
C ASP A 134 2.27 -3.76 24.80
N LYS A 135 2.90 -2.64 25.18
CA LYS A 135 2.79 -1.36 24.51
C LYS A 135 4.16 -0.79 24.19
N CYS A 136 4.29 -0.19 23.01
CA CYS A 136 5.48 0.56 22.62
C CYS A 136 5.34 2.02 23.01
N GLU A 137 6.32 2.57 23.74
CA GLU A 137 6.33 3.97 24.16
C GLU A 137 6.28 4.94 22.96
N ASP A 138 7.07 4.71 21.91
CA ASP A 138 7.11 5.57 20.73
C ASP A 138 5.83 5.46 19.87
N CYS A 139 5.20 4.28 19.80
CA CYS A 139 3.88 4.16 19.17
C CYS A 139 2.81 4.89 19.97
N CYS A 140 2.77 4.69 21.29
CA CYS A 140 1.83 5.36 22.18
C CYS A 140 2.06 6.88 22.20
N LEU A 141 3.28 7.36 21.96
CA LEU A 141 3.57 8.79 21.92
C LEU A 141 2.75 9.51 20.85
N LEU A 142 2.57 8.90 19.67
CA LEU A 142 1.71 9.47 18.64
C LEU A 142 0.26 9.54 19.10
N ASP A 143 -0.29 8.44 19.59
CA ASP A 143 -1.69 8.34 20.01
C ASP A 143 -1.98 9.31 21.16
N ASN A 144 -1.08 9.39 22.14
CA ASN A 144 -1.18 10.31 23.26
C ASN A 144 -1.12 11.77 22.79
N THR A 145 -0.24 12.11 21.85
CA THR A 145 -0.12 13.47 21.31
C THR A 145 -1.39 13.87 20.54
N LEU A 146 -1.94 12.95 19.74
CA LEU A 146 -3.18 13.17 19.00
C LEU A 146 -4.37 13.31 19.95
N ALA A 147 -4.47 12.46 20.97
CA ALA A 147 -5.50 12.55 21.99
C ALA A 147 -5.43 13.89 22.74
N GLU A 148 -4.22 14.35 23.06
CA GLU A 148 -4.03 15.65 23.70
C GLU A 148 -4.48 16.82 22.81
N ILE A 149 -4.13 16.82 21.53
CA ILE A 149 -4.60 17.84 20.57
C ILE A 149 -6.14 17.79 20.45
N GLU A 150 -6.72 16.58 20.40
CA GLU A 150 -8.16 16.41 20.32
C GLU A 150 -8.88 16.94 21.57
N LEU A 151 -8.33 16.70 22.77
CA LEU A 151 -8.85 17.24 24.02
C LEU A 151 -8.77 18.76 24.04
N ILE A 152 -7.63 19.34 23.64
CA ILE A 152 -7.49 20.80 23.55
C ILE A 152 -8.55 21.38 22.60
N LEU A 153 -8.83 20.74 21.46
CA LEU A 153 -9.86 21.21 20.54
C LEU A 153 -11.28 21.07 21.11
N LYS A 154 -11.56 20.03 21.89
CA LYS A 154 -12.88 19.80 22.49
C LYS A 154 -13.17 20.77 23.63
N ASP A 155 -12.19 20.95 24.52
CA ASP A 155 -12.35 21.68 25.78
C ASP A 155 -12.05 23.18 25.63
N ASN A 156 -11.83 23.67 24.41
CA ASN A 156 -11.60 25.09 24.17
C ASN A 156 -12.93 25.87 24.17
N ASP A 157 -13.14 26.65 25.22
CA ASP A 157 -14.32 27.50 25.40
C ASP A 157 -14.34 28.75 24.50
N GLU A 158 -13.20 29.16 23.96
CA GLU A 158 -13.09 30.33 23.06
C GLU A 158 -13.60 30.02 21.64
N MET A 159 -13.72 28.73 21.28
CA MET A 159 -14.21 28.30 19.98
C MET A 159 -15.74 28.25 19.97
N THR A 160 -16.36 28.80 18.92
CA THR A 160 -17.78 28.53 18.66
C THR A 160 -17.97 27.08 18.21
N GLU A 161 -19.19 26.54 18.33
CA GLU A 161 -19.48 25.17 17.90
C GLU A 161 -19.11 24.90 16.42
N ASP A 162 -19.38 25.83 15.51
CA ASP A 162 -19.04 25.67 14.08
C ASP A 162 -17.53 25.62 13.86
N ILE A 163 -16.79 26.51 14.53
CA ILE A 163 -15.33 26.56 14.43
C ILE A 163 -14.73 25.28 15.04
N ARG A 164 -15.22 24.86 16.21
CA ARG A 164 -14.79 23.62 16.87
C ARG A 164 -15.02 22.41 15.98
N LEU A 165 -16.23 22.26 15.43
CA LEU A 165 -16.57 21.15 14.53
C LEU A 165 -15.68 21.12 13.28
N ARG A 166 -15.41 22.28 12.69
CA ARG A 166 -14.50 22.41 11.54
C ARG A 166 -13.08 21.97 11.88
N HIS A 167 -12.55 22.43 13.01
CA HIS A 167 -11.21 22.08 13.45
C HIS A 167 -11.09 20.58 13.76
N LEU A 168 -12.08 19.99 14.46
CA LEU A 168 -12.12 18.56 14.74
C LEU A 168 -12.21 17.73 13.46
N THR A 169 -13.03 18.14 12.48
CA THR A 169 -13.16 17.46 11.20
C THR A 169 -11.83 17.43 10.44
N LEU A 170 -11.16 18.59 10.34
CA LEU A 170 -9.86 18.70 9.68
C LEU A 170 -8.77 17.93 10.44
N PHE A 171 -8.77 17.97 11.77
CA PHE A 171 -7.87 17.20 12.62
C PHE A 171 -8.04 15.69 12.37
N ASN A 172 -9.28 15.20 12.38
CA ASN A 172 -9.60 13.79 12.13
C ASN A 172 -9.18 13.34 10.73
N GLN A 173 -9.34 14.20 9.73
CA GLN A 173 -8.83 13.93 8.39
C GLN A 173 -7.31 13.72 8.41
N GLN A 174 -6.55 14.60 9.08
CA GLN A 174 -5.08 14.47 9.13
C GLN A 174 -4.65 13.24 9.93
N ARG A 175 -5.32 12.98 11.05
CA ARG A 175 -5.13 11.78 11.88
C ARG A 175 -5.28 10.50 11.06
N ASN A 176 -6.29 10.42 10.21
CA ASN A 176 -6.49 9.26 9.35
C ASN A 176 -5.32 9.08 8.36
N LEU A 177 -4.82 10.16 7.74
CA LEU A 177 -3.65 10.07 6.86
C LEU A 177 -2.42 9.50 7.57
N LEU A 178 -2.22 9.84 8.85
CA LEU A 178 -1.13 9.33 9.67
C LEU A 178 -1.28 7.85 9.98
N TYR A 179 -2.48 7.40 10.36
CA TYR A 179 -2.73 5.98 10.63
C TYR A 179 -2.61 5.12 9.38
N GLU A 180 -3.10 5.58 8.25
CA GLU A 180 -2.94 4.88 6.98
C GLU A 180 -1.46 4.78 6.58
N TRP A 181 -0.66 5.83 6.83
CA TRP A 181 0.78 5.75 6.63
C TRP A 181 1.46 4.78 7.60
N LYS A 182 1.11 4.81 8.89
CA LYS A 182 1.67 3.90 9.93
C LYS A 182 1.41 2.43 9.59
N LYS A 183 0.24 2.10 9.05
CA LYS A 183 -0.10 0.72 8.62
C LYS A 183 0.68 0.26 7.38
N THR A 184 1.23 1.19 6.60
CA THR A 184 1.89 0.85 5.34
C THR A 184 3.37 0.49 5.59
N SER A 185 3.72 -0.80 5.47
CA SER A 185 5.12 -1.24 5.38
C SER A 185 5.53 -1.37 3.92
N THR A 186 6.65 -0.76 3.52
CA THR A 186 7.14 -0.80 2.14
C THR A 186 8.57 -1.32 2.07
N LYS A 187 8.81 -2.19 1.09
CA LYS A 187 10.15 -2.66 0.71
C LYS A 187 10.39 -2.28 -0.75
N THR A 188 11.46 -1.52 -1.01
CA THR A 188 11.82 -1.09 -2.36
C THR A 188 12.94 -1.97 -2.90
N PHE A 189 12.72 -2.55 -4.07
CA PHE A 189 13.73 -3.26 -4.84
C PHE A 189 14.22 -2.35 -5.97
N CYS A 190 15.55 -2.21 -6.11
CA CYS A 190 16.16 -1.38 -7.14
C CYS A 190 17.00 -2.27 -8.07
N HIS A 191 16.58 -2.36 -9.33
CA HIS A 191 17.29 -3.10 -10.37
C HIS A 191 18.04 -2.11 -11.25
N VAL A 192 19.37 -2.22 -11.27
CA VAL A 192 20.25 -1.36 -12.07
C VAL A 192 20.70 -2.12 -13.31
N PHE A 193 20.40 -1.58 -14.50
CA PHE A 193 20.77 -2.18 -15.78
C PHE A 193 21.74 -1.27 -16.54
N ASN A 194 22.75 -1.87 -17.20
CA ASN A 194 23.69 -1.11 -18.05
C ASN A 194 23.04 -0.61 -19.34
N ASN A 195 22.20 -1.46 -19.96
CA ASN A 195 21.36 -1.12 -21.10
C ASN A 195 20.14 -2.05 -21.07
N CYS A 196 18.94 -1.49 -21.15
CA CYS A 196 17.71 -2.25 -21.04
C CYS A 196 16.59 -1.56 -21.80
N LEU A 197 15.82 -2.34 -22.57
CA LEU A 197 14.63 -1.86 -23.24
C LEU A 197 13.48 -1.83 -22.24
N GLN A 198 12.74 -0.72 -22.17
CA GLN A 198 11.51 -0.63 -21.38
C GLN A 198 10.38 -1.40 -22.09
N ASN A 199 10.42 -2.73 -22.00
CA ASN A 199 9.44 -3.64 -22.57
C ASN A 199 8.89 -4.60 -21.51
N SER A 200 7.82 -5.31 -21.87
CA SER A 200 7.16 -6.35 -21.09
C SER A 200 8.12 -7.41 -20.54
N SER A 201 9.05 -7.89 -21.37
CA SER A 201 10.00 -8.93 -20.96
C SER A 201 10.91 -8.49 -19.80
N THR A 202 11.32 -7.22 -19.82
CA THR A 202 12.08 -6.61 -18.71
C THR A 202 11.22 -6.52 -17.45
N VAL A 203 9.97 -6.06 -17.58
CA VAL A 203 9.02 -5.99 -16.46
C VAL A 203 8.81 -7.36 -15.82
N ILE A 204 8.59 -8.40 -16.63
CA ILE A 204 8.41 -9.78 -16.16
C ILE A 204 9.67 -10.28 -15.43
N SER A 205 10.86 -9.98 -15.95
CA SER A 205 12.13 -10.39 -15.32
C SER A 205 12.34 -9.70 -13.97
N ILE A 206 12.05 -8.41 -13.87
CA ILE A 206 12.09 -7.65 -12.61
C ILE A 206 11.09 -8.24 -11.62
N LEU A 207 9.85 -8.48 -12.06
CA LEU A 207 8.80 -9.04 -11.22
C LEU A 207 9.16 -10.43 -10.71
N GLU A 208 9.72 -11.29 -11.56
CA GLU A 208 10.20 -12.61 -11.18
C GLU A 208 11.27 -12.53 -10.08
N ASP A 209 12.29 -11.68 -10.25
CA ASP A 209 13.34 -11.51 -9.25
C ASP A 209 12.78 -10.99 -7.92
N VAL A 210 11.87 -10.01 -7.97
CA VAL A 210 11.19 -9.47 -6.78
C VAL A 210 10.41 -10.57 -6.05
N LEU A 211 9.60 -11.36 -6.77
CA LEU A 211 8.81 -12.45 -6.18
C LEU A 211 9.71 -13.55 -5.62
N LYS A 212 10.82 -13.90 -6.28
CA LYS A 212 11.81 -14.85 -5.74
C LYS A 212 12.43 -14.33 -4.45
N ARG A 213 12.78 -13.04 -4.40
CA ARG A 213 13.33 -12.42 -3.20
C ARG A 213 12.33 -12.42 -2.04
N ILE A 214 11.07 -12.10 -2.33
CA ILE A 214 9.97 -12.16 -1.37
C ILE A 214 9.80 -13.57 -0.86
N LYS A 215 9.70 -14.58 -1.74
CA LYS A 215 9.52 -15.98 -1.31
C LYS A 215 10.70 -16.50 -0.49
N PHE A 216 11.92 -16.03 -0.79
CA PHE A 216 13.11 -16.38 -0.02
C PHE A 216 13.08 -15.76 1.38
N ASP A 217 12.74 -14.48 1.49
CA ASP A 217 12.68 -13.76 2.77
C ASP A 217 11.45 -14.16 3.61
N HIS A 218 10.34 -14.50 2.93
CA HIS A 218 9.02 -14.82 3.48
C HIS A 218 8.44 -16.08 2.82
N PRO A 219 8.91 -17.29 3.21
CA PRO A 219 8.45 -18.55 2.63
C PRO A 219 6.94 -18.79 2.79
N GLU A 220 6.32 -18.19 3.80
CA GLU A 220 4.88 -18.20 4.10
C GLU A 220 4.03 -17.51 3.03
N VAL A 221 4.59 -16.59 2.24
CA VAL A 221 3.83 -15.83 1.24
C VAL A 221 3.44 -16.75 0.09
N GLU A 222 2.15 -17.00 -0.08
CA GLU A 222 1.61 -17.81 -1.18
C GLU A 222 1.00 -16.96 -2.28
N THR A 223 0.60 -15.73 -1.99
CA THR A 223 -0.16 -14.91 -2.94
C THR A 223 0.37 -13.48 -3.06
N ALA A 224 0.08 -12.85 -4.20
CA ALA A 224 0.47 -11.47 -4.46
C ALA A 224 -0.59 -10.73 -5.27
N TYR A 225 -0.67 -9.43 -5.03
CA TYR A 225 -1.51 -8.48 -5.74
C TYR A 225 -0.60 -7.42 -6.36
N ILE A 226 -0.55 -7.38 -7.69
CA ILE A 226 0.33 -6.47 -8.40
C ILE A 226 -0.44 -5.21 -8.77
N ARG A 227 0.21 -4.07 -8.61
CA ARG A 227 -0.26 -2.79 -9.12
C ARG A 227 0.80 -2.11 -9.98
N CYS A 228 0.46 -1.85 -11.22
CA CYS A 228 1.32 -1.18 -12.18
C CYS A 228 0.79 0.23 -12.50
N ASP A 229 1.68 1.10 -12.99
CA ASP A 229 1.26 2.31 -13.68
C ASP A 229 0.74 1.99 -15.10
N ASN A 230 0.13 2.98 -15.77
CA ASN A 230 -0.47 2.79 -17.10
C ASN A 230 0.51 2.92 -18.29
N ALA A 231 1.83 2.88 -18.07
CA ALA A 231 2.78 2.96 -19.17
C ALA A 231 2.68 1.70 -20.06
N GLY A 232 2.94 1.88 -21.36
CA GLY A 232 2.74 0.82 -22.35
C GLY A 232 3.61 -0.44 -22.12
N CYS A 233 4.70 -0.32 -21.37
CA CYS A 233 5.54 -1.47 -20.99
C CYS A 233 4.91 -2.35 -19.89
N TYR A 234 3.94 -1.82 -19.13
CA TYR A 234 3.18 -2.58 -18.13
C TYR A 234 1.83 -3.04 -18.66
N HIS A 235 1.21 -2.23 -19.51
CA HIS A 235 -0.06 -2.52 -20.17
C HIS A 235 0.13 -3.45 -21.39
N ASP A 236 0.82 -4.57 -21.19
CA ASP A 236 0.98 -5.59 -22.21
C ASP A 236 0.41 -6.93 -21.75
N SER A 237 -0.23 -7.61 -22.69
CA SER A 237 -0.78 -8.96 -22.54
C SER A 237 0.26 -9.98 -22.07
N GLU A 238 1.54 -9.77 -22.41
CA GLU A 238 2.62 -10.64 -21.98
C GLU A 238 2.73 -10.71 -20.45
N THR A 239 2.49 -9.62 -19.72
CA THR A 239 2.51 -9.63 -18.25
C THR A 239 1.40 -10.52 -17.68
N LEU A 240 0.21 -10.49 -18.29
CA LEU A 240 -0.91 -11.37 -17.90
C LEU A 240 -0.63 -12.84 -18.23
N LEU A 241 -0.03 -13.10 -19.39
CA LEU A 241 0.34 -14.45 -19.83
C LEU A 241 1.47 -15.03 -18.98
N ALA A 242 2.37 -14.18 -18.49
CA ALA A 242 3.48 -14.56 -17.63
C ALA A 242 3.05 -14.95 -16.21
N VAL A 243 1.83 -14.63 -15.76
CA VAL A 243 1.34 -14.99 -14.41
C VAL A 243 1.54 -16.47 -14.10
N LYS A 244 1.24 -17.35 -15.05
CA LYS A 244 1.42 -18.79 -14.85
C LYS A 244 2.89 -19.18 -14.74
N ALA A 245 3.75 -18.64 -15.61
CA ALA A 245 5.19 -18.90 -15.57
C ALA A 245 5.83 -18.37 -14.27
N LEU A 246 5.41 -17.18 -13.82
CA LEU A 246 5.85 -16.58 -12.56
C LEU A 246 5.42 -17.44 -11.37
N PHE A 247 4.20 -17.95 -11.36
CA PHE A 247 3.76 -18.89 -10.32
C PHE A 247 4.62 -20.16 -10.32
N ASP A 248 4.87 -20.75 -11.49
CA ASP A 248 5.67 -21.97 -11.59
C ASP A 248 7.13 -21.76 -11.16
N SER A 249 7.69 -20.56 -11.35
CA SER A 249 9.07 -20.26 -10.98
C SER A 249 9.26 -19.71 -9.56
N THR A 250 8.22 -19.11 -8.96
CA THR A 250 8.30 -18.44 -7.64
C THR A 250 7.49 -19.13 -6.55
N GLY A 251 6.47 -19.90 -6.92
CA GLY A 251 5.47 -20.45 -5.99
C GLY A 251 4.50 -19.41 -5.41
N ILE A 252 4.52 -18.15 -5.89
CA ILE A 252 3.60 -17.09 -5.45
C ILE A 252 2.53 -16.89 -6.52
N PHE A 253 1.27 -17.03 -6.13
CA PHE A 253 0.13 -16.87 -7.04
C PHE A 253 -0.30 -15.40 -7.12
N ILE A 254 -0.15 -14.80 -8.29
CA ILE A 254 -0.62 -13.44 -8.55
C ILE A 254 -2.14 -13.49 -8.71
N ARG A 255 -2.88 -13.13 -7.66
CA ARG A 255 -4.35 -13.16 -7.65
C ARG A 255 -4.96 -12.07 -8.51
N ARG A 256 -4.26 -10.93 -8.63
CA ARG A 256 -4.78 -9.76 -9.31
C ARG A 256 -3.67 -8.85 -9.80
N ILE A 257 -3.88 -8.23 -10.97
CA ILE A 257 -3.06 -7.15 -11.50
C ILE A 257 -3.96 -5.94 -11.75
N ASP A 258 -3.68 -4.84 -11.06
CA ASP A 258 -4.39 -3.57 -11.18
C ASP A 258 -3.52 -2.54 -11.91
N PHE A 259 -4.16 -1.74 -12.78
CA PHE A 259 -3.51 -0.62 -13.46
C PHE A 259 -4.03 0.70 -12.89
N SER A 260 -3.10 1.59 -12.53
CA SER A 260 -3.40 2.94 -12.05
C SER A 260 -3.50 3.90 -13.25
N GLU A 261 -4.08 5.09 -13.10
CA GLU A 261 -3.90 6.15 -14.13
C GLU A 261 -2.41 6.48 -14.29
N PRO A 262 -1.95 6.99 -15.46
CA PRO A 262 -0.56 7.30 -15.69
C PRO A 262 -0.03 8.26 -14.60
N GLN A 263 0.75 7.71 -13.68
CA GLN A 263 1.58 8.45 -12.74
C GLN A 263 3.02 8.01 -12.98
N THR A 264 3.97 8.86 -12.59
CA THR A 264 5.36 8.91 -13.05
C THR A 264 6.24 7.69 -12.70
N GLY A 265 5.90 6.48 -13.16
CA GLY A 265 6.81 5.33 -13.21
C GLY A 265 6.84 4.40 -11.98
N VAL A 266 5.83 4.42 -11.09
CA VAL A 266 5.89 3.71 -9.80
C VAL A 266 4.99 2.48 -9.78
N ASN A 267 5.61 1.31 -9.58
CA ASN A 267 4.91 0.05 -9.32
C ASN A 267 4.77 -0.20 -7.82
N ALA A 268 3.64 -0.75 -7.42
CA ALA A 268 3.33 -1.14 -6.05
C ALA A 268 2.96 -2.62 -6.02
N LEU A 269 3.69 -3.43 -5.27
CA LEU A 269 3.31 -4.81 -4.98
C LEU A 269 2.69 -4.85 -3.59
N HIS A 270 1.46 -5.35 -3.49
CA HIS A 270 0.81 -5.66 -2.23
C HIS A 270 0.82 -7.17 -2.03
N ILE A 271 1.28 -7.61 -0.86
CA ILE A 271 1.46 -9.02 -0.55
C ILE A 271 0.44 -9.37 0.53
N GLY A 272 -0.30 -10.45 0.28
CA GLY A 272 -1.26 -11.06 1.20
C GLY A 272 -0.96 -12.53 1.35
#